data_AF-U7TR36-F1
#
_entry.id   AF-U7TR36-F1
#
_cell.length_a   1.000
_cell.length_b   1.000
_cell.length_c   1.000
_cell.angle_alpha   90.00
_cell.angle_beta   90.00
_cell.angle_gamma   90.00
#
_symmetry.space_group_name_H-M   'P 1'
#
loop_
_entity.id
_entity.type
_entity.pdbx_description
1 polymer ?
#
loop_
_entity_poly.entity_id
_entity_poly.type
_entity_poly.pdbx_seq_one_letter_code
_entity_poly.pdbx_strand_id
1 'polypeptide(L)'
;MSKTSLAKGLPHLSTIALLLLALQEFPVYFILPGLLRSETLRRLDLFRKGELKAVSTAEEENKKRLIPPLPEKYADTSTYLFLLGFVGMVAILCSTLSGKIFNSFGVGFKISPTIFALFFGIIAGEIGLLERKSLQKANCFGFFVVASVVGVMGGLVNSSMEEILALIVPLVVLIFLGIIGMAIGGIIVGKLLKLTWQMSFAIALNCLIGFPVNFLLTNEAINVLAKTEEEKDFLTNTMVPTMLVGGFTTVTLGSVVFAGILTNFL
;
A
#
# COMPACT_ATOMS: atom_id res chain seq x y z
N MET A 1 17.86 -0.11 -4.55
CA MET A 1 18.12 -0.98 -5.72
C MET A 1 18.71 -0.17 -6.86
N SER A 2 17.94 0.47 -7.76
CA SER A 2 18.50 1.23 -8.91
C SER A 2 19.56 2.29 -8.51
N LYS A 3 19.26 3.15 -7.52
CA LYS A 3 20.24 4.13 -7.02
C LYS A 3 21.49 3.50 -6.39
N THR A 4 21.32 2.33 -5.77
CA THR A 4 22.40 1.58 -5.09
C THR A 4 23.31 0.87 -6.10
N SER A 5 22.74 0.29 -7.17
CA SER A 5 23.50 -0.34 -8.26
C SER A 5 24.28 0.68 -9.08
N LEU A 6 23.70 1.86 -9.33
CA LEU A 6 24.41 2.98 -9.97
C LEU A 6 25.59 3.46 -9.10
N ALA A 7 25.39 3.58 -7.79
CA ALA A 7 26.46 3.94 -6.85
C ALA A 7 27.59 2.88 -6.76
N LYS A 8 27.29 1.61 -7.07
CA LYS A 8 28.27 0.51 -7.15
C LYS A 8 28.85 0.29 -8.56
N GLY A 9 28.56 1.15 -9.54
CA GLY A 9 29.11 1.04 -10.90
C GLY A 9 28.53 -0.11 -11.73
N LEU A 10 27.33 -0.60 -11.41
CA LEU A 10 26.64 -1.71 -12.09
C LEU A 10 25.40 -1.19 -12.85
N PRO A 11 25.55 -0.44 -13.96
CA PRO A 11 24.44 0.19 -14.67
C PRO A 11 23.45 -0.84 -15.23
N HIS A 12 23.93 -1.99 -15.71
CA HIS A 12 23.08 -3.07 -16.25
C HIS A 12 22.07 -3.62 -15.21
N LEU A 13 22.44 -3.69 -13.93
CA LEU A 13 21.51 -4.12 -12.87
C LEU A 13 20.46 -3.05 -12.55
N SER A 14 20.81 -1.77 -12.72
CA SER A 14 19.85 -0.68 -12.61
C SER A 14 18.79 -0.76 -13.70
N THR A 15 19.21 -1.02 -14.94
CA THR A 15 18.29 -1.19 -16.09
C THR A 15 17.35 -2.37 -15.86
N ILE A 16 17.86 -3.55 -15.49
CA ILE A 16 17.01 -4.71 -15.16
C ILE A 16 15.99 -4.37 -14.06
N ALA A 17 16.41 -3.67 -12.99
CA ALA A 17 15.51 -3.33 -11.89
C ALA A 17 14.40 -2.35 -12.31
N LEU A 18 14.69 -1.38 -13.18
CA LEU A 18 13.70 -0.45 -13.72
C LEU A 18 12.71 -1.15 -14.65
N LEU A 19 13.21 -2.03 -15.52
CA LEU A 19 12.37 -2.82 -16.43
C LEU A 19 11.47 -3.81 -15.69
N LEU A 20 12.00 -4.46 -14.65
CA LEU A 20 11.22 -5.34 -13.81
C LEU A 20 10.11 -4.55 -13.09
N LEU A 21 10.41 -3.36 -12.57
CA LEU A 21 9.42 -2.49 -11.94
C LEU A 21 8.32 -2.05 -12.91
N ALA A 22 8.66 -1.81 -14.18
CA ALA A 22 7.71 -1.45 -15.23
C ALA A 22 6.80 -2.61 -15.67
N LEU A 23 7.37 -3.81 -15.86
CA LEU A 23 6.66 -4.94 -16.49
C LEU A 23 5.97 -5.88 -15.49
N GLN A 24 6.41 -5.91 -14.23
CA GLN A 24 5.85 -6.82 -13.22
C GLN A 24 4.38 -6.56 -12.90
N GLU A 25 3.89 -5.34 -13.15
CA GLU A 25 2.50 -4.98 -12.90
C GLU A 25 1.55 -5.66 -13.89
N PHE A 26 2.03 -5.94 -15.11
CA PHE A 26 1.20 -6.39 -16.23
C PHE A 26 0.39 -7.66 -15.91
N PRO A 27 0.99 -8.77 -15.44
CA PRO A 27 0.22 -9.97 -15.09
C PRO A 27 -0.76 -9.74 -13.92
N VAL A 28 -0.43 -8.81 -13.02
CA VAL A 28 -1.21 -8.54 -11.81
C VAL A 28 -2.54 -7.87 -12.15
N TYR A 29 -2.58 -7.02 -13.19
CA TYR A 29 -3.84 -6.45 -13.70
C TYR A 29 -4.85 -7.52 -14.14
N PHE A 30 -4.41 -8.71 -14.54
CA PHE A 30 -5.31 -9.81 -14.92
C PHE A 30 -5.69 -10.70 -13.73
N ILE A 31 -4.76 -10.92 -12.80
CA ILE A 31 -4.96 -11.85 -11.68
C ILE A 31 -5.75 -11.18 -10.54
N LEU A 32 -5.35 -9.97 -10.15
CA LEU A 32 -5.85 -9.30 -8.96
C LEU A 32 -7.37 -9.01 -9.00
N PRO A 33 -7.96 -8.54 -10.11
CA PRO A 33 -9.42 -8.31 -10.16
C PRO A 33 -10.23 -9.59 -9.91
N GLY A 34 -9.76 -10.75 -10.39
CA GLY A 34 -10.42 -12.03 -10.13
C GLY A 34 -10.42 -12.43 -8.66
N LEU A 35 -9.29 -12.22 -7.97
CA LEU A 35 -9.15 -12.47 -6.54
C LEU A 35 -10.03 -11.53 -5.72
N LEU A 36 -10.00 -10.23 -6.06
CA LEU A 36 -10.81 -9.21 -5.39
C LEU A 36 -12.30 -9.50 -5.59
N ARG A 37 -12.74 -9.80 -6.81
CA ARG A 37 -14.12 -10.19 -7.12
C ARG A 37 -14.56 -11.38 -6.26
N SER A 38 -13.74 -12.43 -6.17
CA SER A 38 -14.06 -13.62 -5.37
C SER A 38 -14.19 -13.29 -3.88
N GLU A 39 -13.29 -12.48 -3.33
CA GLU A 39 -13.33 -12.10 -1.92
C GLU A 39 -14.49 -11.14 -1.61
N THR A 40 -14.79 -10.20 -2.51
CA THR A 40 -15.94 -9.30 -2.39
C THR A 40 -17.25 -10.08 -2.37
N LEU A 41 -17.45 -11.02 -3.30
CA LEU A 41 -18.65 -11.87 -3.33
C LEU A 41 -18.81 -12.69 -2.04
N ARG A 42 -17.72 -13.26 -1.52
CA ARG A 42 -17.75 -13.99 -0.25
C ARG A 42 -18.15 -13.10 0.91
N ARG A 43 -17.56 -11.90 1.02
CA ARG A 43 -17.89 -10.94 2.08
C ARG A 43 -19.33 -10.46 2.01
N LEU A 44 -19.84 -10.23 0.79
CA LEU A 44 -21.24 -9.89 0.57
C LEU A 44 -22.19 -11.01 1.00
N ASP A 45 -21.87 -12.27 0.68
CA ASP A 45 -22.68 -13.42 1.10
C ASP A 45 -22.75 -13.52 2.63
N LEU A 46 -21.60 -13.40 3.31
CA LEU A 46 -21.53 -13.39 4.78
C LEU A 46 -22.25 -12.20 5.41
N PHE A 47 -22.19 -11.03 4.78
CA PHE A 47 -22.91 -9.84 5.22
C PHE A 47 -24.42 -10.00 5.09
N ARG A 48 -24.90 -10.52 3.96
CA ARG A 48 -26.33 -10.79 3.71
C ARG A 48 -26.89 -11.88 4.62
N LYS A 49 -26.07 -12.84 5.01
CA LYS A 49 -26.41 -13.87 6.01
C LYS A 49 -26.41 -13.35 7.45
N GLY A 50 -25.95 -12.12 7.67
CA GLY A 50 -25.84 -11.52 9.01
C GLY A 50 -24.67 -12.05 9.85
N GLU A 51 -23.78 -12.87 9.27
CA GLU A 51 -22.59 -13.40 9.95
C GLU A 51 -21.49 -12.33 10.12
N LEU A 52 -21.41 -11.40 9.17
CA LEU A 52 -20.59 -10.20 9.27
C LEU A 52 -21.49 -8.99 9.44
N LYS A 53 -21.36 -8.28 10.57
CA LYS A 53 -22.11 -7.05 10.81
C LYS A 53 -21.48 -5.88 10.05
N ALA A 54 -22.33 -4.94 9.65
CA ALA A 54 -21.86 -3.64 9.21
C ALA A 54 -20.99 -3.05 10.31
N VAL A 55 -19.81 -2.54 9.95
CA VAL A 55 -19.08 -1.63 10.84
C VAL A 55 -19.96 -0.41 10.93
N SER A 56 -20.70 -0.26 12.04
CA SER A 56 -21.63 0.84 12.18
C SER A 56 -20.80 2.14 12.22
N THR A 57 -21.06 3.03 11.28
CA THR A 57 -20.49 4.39 11.26
C THR A 57 -20.81 5.12 12.57
N ALA A 58 -21.93 4.76 13.22
CA ALA A 58 -22.34 5.26 14.53
C ALA A 58 -21.42 4.82 15.71
N GLU A 59 -20.81 3.62 15.67
CA GLU A 59 -19.85 3.19 16.71
C GLU A 59 -18.44 3.77 16.49
N GLU A 60 -18.04 4.09 15.25
CA GLU A 60 -16.77 4.76 14.97
C GLU A 60 -16.76 6.26 15.30
N GLU A 61 -17.93 6.92 15.25
CA GLU A 61 -18.11 8.27 15.78
C GLU A 61 -18.15 8.30 17.32
N ASN A 62 -18.64 7.22 17.96
CA ASN A 62 -18.75 7.10 19.43
C ASN A 62 -17.55 6.48 20.14
N LYS A 63 -16.45 6.14 19.44
CA LYS A 63 -15.20 5.82 20.13
C LYS A 63 -14.71 7.06 20.87
N LYS A 64 -14.52 6.96 22.18
CA LYS A 64 -13.95 8.04 23.01
C LYS A 64 -12.57 8.42 22.47
N ARG A 65 -12.51 9.49 21.68
CA ARG A 65 -11.25 10.10 21.24
C ARG A 65 -10.71 10.99 22.34
N LEU A 66 -9.38 11.07 22.43
CA LEU A 66 -8.70 12.00 23.35
C LEU A 66 -8.92 13.45 22.90
N ILE A 67 -8.97 13.68 21.59
CA ILE A 67 -9.25 14.97 20.97
C ILE A 67 -10.64 14.89 20.30
N PRO A 68 -11.57 15.81 20.63
CA PRO A 68 -12.88 15.85 19.98
C PRO A 68 -12.74 16.17 18.48
N PRO A 69 -13.72 15.80 17.65
CA PRO A 69 -13.73 16.18 16.24
C PRO A 69 -13.58 17.69 16.06
N LEU A 70 -12.96 18.10 14.95
CA LEU A 70 -12.71 19.52 14.66
C LEU A 70 -14.06 20.26 14.64
N PRO A 71 -14.20 21.40 15.33
CA PRO A 71 -15.39 22.22 15.21
C PRO A 71 -15.59 22.62 13.75
N GLU A 72 -16.83 22.65 13.26
CA GLU A 72 -17.15 22.95 11.85
C GLU A 72 -16.48 24.24 11.34
N LYS A 73 -16.27 25.22 12.23
CA LYS A 73 -15.56 26.48 11.93
C LYS A 73 -14.10 26.30 11.47
N TYR A 74 -13.45 25.21 11.88
CA TYR A 74 -12.05 24.87 11.55
C TYR A 74 -11.94 23.61 10.68
N ALA A 75 -13.07 23.05 10.23
CA ALA A 75 -13.11 21.87 9.37
C ALA A 75 -12.96 22.25 7.89
N ASP A 76 -11.96 23.06 7.56
CA ASP A 76 -11.66 23.47 6.19
C ASP A 76 -10.53 22.63 5.57
N THR A 77 -10.45 22.65 4.24
CA THR A 77 -9.40 21.93 3.48
C THR A 77 -7.99 22.25 4.00
N SER A 78 -7.72 23.51 4.36
CA SER A 78 -6.40 23.92 4.82
C SER A 78 -6.04 23.29 6.15
N THR A 79 -6.98 23.21 7.10
CA THR A 79 -6.74 22.58 8.40
C THR A 79 -6.49 21.08 8.27
N TYR A 80 -7.27 20.38 7.43
CA TYR A 80 -7.02 18.96 7.17
C TYR A 80 -5.66 18.69 6.54
N LEU A 81 -5.27 19.49 5.54
CA LEU A 81 -3.97 19.39 4.89
C LEU A 81 -2.82 19.77 5.83
N PHE A 82 -3.01 20.78 6.67
CA PHE A 82 -2.04 21.18 7.68
C PHE A 82 -1.79 20.05 8.68
N LEU A 83 -2.84 19.44 9.23
CA LEU A 83 -2.70 18.34 10.19
C LEU A 83 -2.05 17.11 9.54
N LEU A 84 -2.43 16.75 8.31
CA LEU A 84 -1.80 15.68 7.55
C LEU A 84 -0.32 15.98 7.29
N GLY A 85 0.00 17.20 6.85
CA GLY A 85 1.36 17.67 6.62
C GLY A 85 2.19 17.71 7.90
N PHE A 86 1.60 18.10 9.02
CA PHE A 86 2.23 18.10 10.33
C PHE A 86 2.60 16.69 10.78
N VAL A 87 1.69 15.74 10.68
CA VAL A 87 1.97 14.33 10.99
C VAL A 87 3.05 13.77 10.05
N GLY A 88 3.03 14.13 8.76
CA GLY A 88 4.07 13.78 7.79
C GLY A 88 5.44 14.39 8.15
N MET A 89 5.47 15.65 8.59
CA MET A 89 6.70 16.32 9.02
C MET A 89 7.29 15.65 10.26
N VAL A 90 6.48 15.32 11.27
CA VAL A 90 6.90 14.55 12.45
C VAL A 90 7.47 13.19 12.04
N ALA A 91 6.83 12.49 11.09
CA ALA A 91 7.34 11.23 10.59
C ALA A 91 8.73 11.34 9.92
N ILE A 92 8.95 12.40 9.13
CA ILE A 92 10.27 12.68 8.52
C ILE A 92 11.31 12.98 9.61
N LEU A 93 10.97 13.81 10.60
CA LEU A 93 11.85 14.13 11.72
C LEU A 93 12.24 12.86 12.50
N CYS A 94 11.27 12.02 12.87
CA CYS A 94 11.53 10.74 13.53
C CYS A 94 12.38 9.79 12.68
N SER A 95 12.18 9.75 11.35
CA SER A 95 13.04 8.99 10.45
C SER A 95 14.49 9.49 10.48
N THR A 96 14.70 10.81 10.42
CA THR A 96 16.06 11.38 10.50
C THR A 96 16.71 11.13 11.86
N LEU A 97 15.95 11.22 12.94
CA LEU A 97 16.43 10.97 14.29
C LEU A 97 16.78 9.49 14.49
N SER A 98 15.95 8.58 13.97
CA SER A 98 16.23 7.14 13.99
C SER A 98 17.58 6.84 13.34
N GLY A 99 17.85 7.43 12.16
CA GLY A 99 19.14 7.25 11.48
C GLY A 99 20.33 7.78 12.30
N LYS A 100 20.18 8.91 13.02
CA LYS A 100 21.24 9.43 13.90
C LYS A 100 21.48 8.51 15.11
N ILE A 101 20.42 8.01 15.72
CA ILE A 101 20.49 7.12 16.88
C ILE A 101 21.17 5.81 16.47
N PHE A 102 20.69 5.14 15.43
CA PHE A 102 21.27 3.86 14.99
C PHE A 102 22.73 4.00 14.56
N ASN A 103 23.10 5.08 13.84
CA ASN A 103 24.50 5.35 13.51
C ASN A 103 25.36 5.59 14.77
N SER A 104 24.81 6.22 15.81
CA SER A 104 25.50 6.40 17.09
C SER A 104 25.75 5.08 17.83
N PHE A 105 24.96 4.04 17.55
CA PHE A 105 25.17 2.67 18.04
C PHE A 105 26.02 1.81 17.08
N GLY A 106 26.61 2.41 16.04
CA GLY A 106 27.43 1.69 15.05
C GLY A 106 26.62 0.85 14.06
N VAL A 107 25.29 1.00 14.02
CA VAL A 107 24.40 0.27 13.11
C VAL A 107 23.94 1.22 12.01
N GLY A 108 24.34 0.95 10.76
CA GLY A 108 23.95 1.74 9.58
C GLY A 108 22.49 1.54 9.15
N PHE A 109 21.55 1.65 10.09
CA PHE A 109 20.13 1.39 9.87
C PHE A 109 19.31 2.68 9.97
N LYS A 110 18.39 2.88 9.02
CA LYS A 110 17.47 4.01 9.03
C LYS A 110 16.07 3.52 8.65
N ILE A 111 15.10 3.81 9.52
CA ILE A 111 13.70 3.49 9.25
C ILE A 111 13.16 4.50 8.22
N SER A 112 12.46 4.00 7.20
CA SER A 112 11.87 4.85 6.16
C SER A 112 10.89 5.87 6.75
N PRO A 113 10.87 7.13 6.27
CA PRO A 113 9.85 8.12 6.65
C PRO A 113 8.43 7.62 6.43
N THR A 114 8.20 6.78 5.41
CA THR A 114 6.89 6.24 5.11
C THR A 114 6.36 5.32 6.23
N ILE A 115 7.23 4.53 6.88
CA ILE A 115 6.84 3.65 7.99
C ILE A 115 6.37 4.49 9.17
N PHE A 116 7.14 5.54 9.51
CA PHE A 116 6.75 6.47 10.54
C PHE A 116 5.45 7.20 10.19
N ALA A 117 5.24 7.56 8.91
CA ALA A 117 4.01 8.20 8.47
C ALA A 117 2.80 7.29 8.66
N LEU A 118 2.92 5.99 8.38
CA LEU A 118 1.87 5.02 8.68
C LEU A 118 1.63 4.91 10.19
N PHE A 119 2.70 4.74 10.98
CA PHE A 119 2.60 4.56 12.42
C PHE A 119 1.97 5.77 13.12
N PHE A 120 2.48 6.97 12.85
CA PHE A 120 1.91 8.21 13.40
C PHE A 120 0.55 8.53 12.79
N GLY A 121 0.28 8.16 11.54
CA GLY A 121 -1.05 8.30 10.94
C GLY A 121 -2.11 7.48 11.67
N ILE A 122 -1.80 6.22 12.02
CA ILE A 122 -2.69 5.36 12.82
C ILE A 122 -2.90 5.96 14.21
N ILE A 123 -1.81 6.34 14.90
CA ILE A 123 -1.89 6.92 16.26
C ILE A 123 -2.69 8.22 16.26
N ALA A 124 -2.39 9.14 15.34
CA ALA A 124 -3.09 10.42 15.24
C ALA A 124 -4.56 10.23 14.87
N GLY A 125 -4.89 9.21 14.08
CA GLY A 125 -6.27 8.82 13.77
C GLY A 125 -7.02 8.27 14.99
N GLU A 126 -6.35 7.51 15.87
CA GLU A 126 -7.00 6.98 17.09
C GLU A 126 -7.10 8.00 18.22
N ILE A 127 -6.11 8.87 18.37
CA ILE A 127 -6.15 9.98 19.35
C ILE A 127 -7.22 10.99 18.96
N GLY A 128 -7.56 11.09 17.68
CA GLY A 128 -8.51 12.06 17.12
C GLY A 128 -7.87 13.35 16.60
N LEU A 129 -6.53 13.41 16.54
CA LEU A 129 -5.80 14.52 15.91
C LEU A 129 -6.05 14.56 14.40
N LEU A 130 -6.13 13.40 13.75
CA LEU A 130 -6.52 13.26 12.36
C LEU A 130 -7.94 12.70 12.28
N GLU A 131 -8.78 13.34 11.49
CA GLU A 131 -10.09 12.77 11.22
C GLU A 131 -10.00 11.54 10.31
N ARG A 132 -10.95 10.62 10.47
CA ARG A 132 -11.11 9.52 9.51
C ARG A 132 -11.39 10.12 8.14
N LYS A 133 -10.76 9.56 7.11
CA LYS A 133 -10.92 10.01 5.73
C LYS A 133 -10.50 11.50 5.51
N SER A 134 -9.53 12.03 6.28
CA SER A 134 -9.07 13.44 6.17
C SER A 134 -8.77 13.90 4.73
N LEU A 135 -8.15 13.07 3.89
CA LEU A 135 -7.87 13.40 2.50
C LEU A 135 -9.15 13.59 1.65
N GLN A 136 -10.18 12.80 1.94
CA GLN A 136 -11.47 12.90 1.28
C GLN A 136 -12.24 14.11 1.82
N LYS A 137 -12.21 14.36 3.14
CA LYS A 137 -12.78 15.56 3.76
C LYS A 137 -12.14 16.86 3.27
N ALA A 138 -10.84 16.84 2.99
CA ALA A 138 -10.11 17.95 2.37
C ALA A 138 -10.43 18.13 0.87
N ASN A 139 -11.25 17.27 0.27
CA ASN A 139 -11.52 17.21 -1.17
C ASN A 139 -10.25 17.12 -2.05
N CYS A 140 -9.15 16.58 -1.50
CA CYS A 140 -7.85 16.48 -2.17
C CYS A 140 -7.51 15.04 -2.56
N PHE A 141 -8.30 14.05 -2.14
CA PHE A 141 -7.99 12.64 -2.39
C PHE A 141 -7.77 12.33 -3.88
N GLY A 142 -8.66 12.81 -4.75
CA GLY A 142 -8.52 12.62 -6.20
C GLY A 142 -7.23 13.22 -6.77
N PHE A 143 -6.82 14.39 -6.27
CA PHE A 143 -5.55 15.02 -6.66
C PHE A 143 -4.35 14.13 -6.30
N PHE A 144 -4.30 13.57 -5.09
CA PHE A 144 -3.22 12.67 -4.67
C PHE A 144 -3.21 11.34 -5.45
N VAL A 145 -4.38 10.82 -5.82
CA VAL A 145 -4.47 9.65 -6.70
C VAL A 145 -3.86 9.97 -8.07
N VAL A 146 -4.26 11.07 -8.70
CA VAL A 146 -3.71 11.50 -10.00
C VAL A 146 -2.21 11.74 -9.93
N ALA A 147 -1.73 12.47 -8.91
CA ALA A 147 -0.31 12.71 -8.70
C ALA A 147 0.48 11.39 -8.55
N SER A 148 -0.10 10.39 -7.89
CA SER A 148 0.53 9.07 -7.73
C SER A 148 0.58 8.30 -9.05
N VAL A 149 -0.50 8.32 -9.85
CA VAL A 149 -0.51 7.70 -11.20
C VAL A 149 0.58 8.31 -12.08
N VAL A 150 0.68 9.65 -12.12
CA VAL A 150 1.73 10.36 -12.87
C VAL A 150 3.12 9.98 -12.38
N GLY A 151 3.31 9.87 -11.05
CA GLY A 151 4.56 9.46 -10.44
C GLY A 151 5.00 8.05 -10.85
N VAL A 152 4.07 7.10 -10.95
CA VAL A 152 4.34 5.73 -11.43
C VAL A 152 4.73 5.74 -12.92
N MET A 153 3.99 6.48 -13.75
CA MET A 153 4.26 6.59 -15.20
C MET A 153 5.63 7.19 -15.52
N GLY A 154 6.13 8.11 -14.68
CA GLY A 154 7.46 8.71 -14.85
C GLY A 154 8.62 7.71 -14.81
N GLY A 155 8.43 6.54 -14.17
CA GLY A 155 9.44 5.47 -14.13
C GLY A 155 9.61 4.74 -15.47
N LEU A 156 8.56 4.69 -16.30
CA LEU A 156 8.54 3.95 -17.57
C LEU A 156 9.37 4.65 -18.66
N VAL A 157 9.38 5.99 -18.65
CA VAL A 157 9.89 6.85 -19.73
C VAL A 157 11.42 6.73 -19.95
N ASN A 158 12.16 6.22 -18.97
CA ASN A 158 13.63 6.17 -19.01
C ASN A 158 14.23 4.85 -19.54
N SER A 159 13.43 4.01 -20.21
CA SER A 159 13.88 2.67 -20.66
C SER A 159 13.98 2.59 -22.18
N SER A 160 15.08 2.05 -22.71
CA SER A 160 15.21 1.82 -24.16
C SER A 160 14.49 0.53 -24.59
N MET A 161 13.85 0.54 -25.77
CA MET A 161 13.10 -0.62 -26.29
C MET A 161 14.00 -1.83 -26.59
N GLU A 162 15.26 -1.59 -26.95
CA GLU A 162 16.24 -2.65 -27.24
C GLU A 162 16.69 -3.40 -25.98
N GLU A 163 16.90 -2.70 -24.86
CA GLU A 163 17.22 -3.32 -23.57
C GLU A 163 16.05 -4.18 -23.04
N ILE A 164 14.81 -3.75 -23.29
CA ILE A 164 13.60 -4.52 -22.93
C ILE A 164 13.59 -5.86 -23.66
N LEU A 165 13.80 -5.85 -24.97
CA LEU A 165 13.73 -7.05 -25.80
C LEU A 165 14.83 -8.06 -25.48
N ALA A 166 16.04 -7.59 -25.15
CA ALA A 166 17.15 -8.45 -24.75
C ALA A 166 16.89 -9.18 -23.41
N LEU A 167 16.09 -8.59 -22.52
CA LEU A 167 15.86 -9.07 -21.15
C LEU A 167 14.47 -9.66 -20.92
N ILE A 168 13.61 -9.68 -21.93
CA ILE A 168 12.21 -10.07 -21.77
C ILE A 168 12.05 -11.50 -21.24
N VAL A 169 12.86 -12.45 -21.72
CA VAL A 169 12.76 -13.86 -21.31
C VAL A 169 13.15 -14.03 -19.82
N PRO A 170 14.33 -13.56 -19.36
CA PRO A 170 14.66 -13.55 -17.93
C PRO A 170 13.63 -12.84 -17.06
N LEU A 171 13.09 -11.70 -17.52
CA LEU A 171 12.10 -10.93 -16.78
C LEU A 171 10.79 -11.69 -16.60
N VAL A 172 10.28 -12.30 -17.67
CA VAL A 172 9.04 -13.10 -17.62
C VAL A 172 9.21 -14.28 -16.66
N VAL A 173 10.34 -14.98 -16.72
CA VAL A 173 10.61 -16.11 -15.81
C VAL A 173 10.68 -15.64 -14.36
N LEU A 174 11.38 -14.53 -14.07
CA LEU A 174 11.48 -13.96 -12.72
C LEU A 174 10.12 -13.50 -12.19
N ILE A 175 9.33 -12.80 -13.00
CA ILE A 175 7.99 -12.35 -12.61
C ILE A 175 7.10 -13.56 -12.33
N PHE A 176 7.12 -14.57 -13.20
CA PHE A 176 6.32 -15.79 -13.02
C PHE A 176 6.70 -16.54 -11.74
N LEU A 177 8.00 -16.74 -11.50
CA LEU A 177 8.49 -17.37 -10.28
C LEU A 177 8.14 -16.54 -9.03
N GLY A 178 8.25 -15.21 -9.13
CA GLY A 178 7.86 -14.28 -8.08
C GLY A 178 6.38 -14.39 -7.72
N ILE A 179 5.49 -14.43 -8.72
CA ILE A 179 4.05 -14.61 -8.52
C ILE A 179 3.74 -15.96 -7.86
N ILE A 180 4.40 -17.05 -8.29
CA ILE A 180 4.24 -18.37 -7.65
C ILE A 180 4.71 -18.34 -6.20
N GLY A 181 5.88 -17.75 -5.94
CA GLY A 181 6.41 -17.60 -4.58
C GLY A 181 5.48 -16.78 -3.69
N MET A 182 4.91 -15.69 -4.22
CA MET A 182 3.92 -14.86 -3.53
C MET A 182 2.61 -15.62 -3.29
N ALA A 183 2.17 -16.46 -4.23
CA ALA A 183 0.99 -17.29 -4.04
C ALA A 183 1.22 -18.30 -2.91
N ILE A 184 2.32 -19.06 -2.95
CA ILE A 184 2.62 -20.07 -1.94
C ILE A 184 2.82 -19.42 -0.56
N GLY A 185 3.73 -18.44 -0.47
CA GLY A 185 4.02 -17.75 0.79
C GLY A 185 2.82 -16.99 1.34
N GLY A 186 2.11 -16.27 0.48
CA GLY A 186 0.90 -15.54 0.84
C GLY A 186 -0.20 -16.46 1.36
N ILE A 187 -0.44 -17.61 0.74
CA ILE A 187 -1.46 -18.56 1.19
C ILE A 187 -1.07 -19.22 2.53
N ILE A 188 0.20 -19.57 2.72
CA ILE A 188 0.68 -20.16 3.98
C ILE A 188 0.51 -19.16 5.14
N VAL A 189 1.00 -17.93 4.97
CA VAL A 189 0.85 -16.87 5.98
C VAL A 189 -0.61 -16.49 6.16
N GLY A 190 -1.38 -16.48 5.08
CA GLY A 190 -2.82 -16.25 5.07
C GLY A 190 -3.57 -17.19 5.99
N LYS A 191 -3.24 -18.49 5.96
CA LYS A 191 -3.82 -19.49 6.86
C LYS A 191 -3.52 -19.19 8.33
N LEU A 192 -2.30 -18.74 8.64
CA LEU A 192 -1.92 -18.34 10.01
C LEU A 192 -2.72 -17.11 10.48
N LEU A 193 -3.00 -16.18 9.57
CA LEU A 193 -3.76 -14.96 9.84
C LEU A 193 -5.28 -15.13 9.71
N LYS A 194 -5.78 -16.36 9.50
CA LYS A 194 -7.21 -16.66 9.28
C LYS A 194 -7.83 -15.86 8.12
N LEU A 195 -7.02 -15.56 7.10
CA LEU A 195 -7.46 -14.94 5.86
C LEU A 195 -7.77 -15.99 4.80
N THR A 196 -8.65 -15.66 3.87
CA THR A 196 -8.89 -16.50 2.69
C THR A 196 -7.70 -16.47 1.76
N TRP A 197 -7.49 -17.57 1.04
CA TRP A 197 -6.37 -17.67 0.10
C TRP A 197 -6.42 -16.58 -0.98
N GLN A 198 -7.63 -16.18 -1.42
CA GLN A 198 -7.82 -15.08 -2.38
C GLN A 198 -7.34 -13.74 -1.81
N MET A 199 -7.76 -13.42 -0.57
CA MET A 199 -7.37 -12.17 0.08
C MET A 199 -5.87 -12.16 0.39
N SER A 200 -5.33 -13.27 0.87
CA SER A 200 -3.90 -13.38 1.19
C SER A 200 -3.03 -13.27 -0.06
N PHE A 201 -3.45 -13.89 -1.17
CA PHE A 201 -2.75 -13.76 -2.43
C PHE A 201 -2.88 -12.33 -3.00
N ALA A 202 -4.07 -11.70 -2.91
CA ALA A 202 -4.26 -10.30 -3.29
C ALA A 202 -3.35 -9.35 -2.47
N ILE A 203 -3.23 -9.57 -1.17
CA ILE A 203 -2.30 -8.81 -0.30
C ILE A 203 -0.84 -9.03 -0.70
N ALA A 204 -0.46 -10.27 -1.06
CA ALA A 204 0.90 -10.56 -1.52
C ALA A 204 1.21 -9.87 -2.86
N LEU A 205 0.27 -9.88 -3.80
CA LEU A 205 0.39 -9.21 -5.11
C LEU A 205 0.48 -7.69 -5.00
N ASN A 206 0.06 -7.08 -3.89
CA ASN A 206 0.28 -5.64 -3.67
C ASN A 206 1.76 -5.25 -3.64
N CYS A 207 2.67 -6.20 -3.43
CA CYS A 207 4.11 -5.96 -3.57
C CYS A 207 4.49 -5.53 -5.00
N LEU A 208 3.66 -5.86 -6.00
CA LEU A 208 3.92 -5.58 -7.40
C LEU A 208 3.19 -4.33 -7.91
N ILE A 209 1.95 -4.07 -7.46
CA ILE A 209 1.07 -3.03 -8.05
C ILE A 209 0.78 -1.82 -7.13
N GLY A 210 0.94 -1.98 -5.80
CA GLY A 210 0.86 -0.90 -4.82
C GLY A 210 -0.32 0.09 -4.96
N PHE A 211 -0.19 1.24 -4.28
CA PHE A 211 -1.10 2.39 -4.46
C PHE A 211 -0.64 3.23 -5.66
N PRO A 212 -1.54 3.79 -6.50
CA PRO A 212 -3.01 3.84 -6.35
C PRO A 212 -3.77 2.70 -7.04
N VAL A 213 -3.09 1.85 -7.81
CA VAL A 213 -3.73 0.84 -8.65
C VAL A 213 -4.52 -0.17 -7.80
N ASN A 214 -3.94 -0.66 -6.70
CA ASN A 214 -4.64 -1.59 -5.81
C ASN A 214 -5.92 -1.00 -5.23
N PHE A 215 -5.91 0.30 -4.90
CA PHE A 215 -7.04 1.04 -4.39
C PHE A 215 -8.13 1.14 -5.46
N LEU A 216 -7.77 1.49 -6.69
CA LEU A 216 -8.70 1.60 -7.81
C LEU A 216 -9.36 0.25 -8.11
N LEU A 217 -8.58 -0.83 -8.25
CA LEU A 217 -9.12 -2.16 -8.52
C LEU A 217 -10.00 -2.69 -7.38
N THR A 218 -9.65 -2.38 -6.13
CA THR A 218 -10.48 -2.74 -4.96
C THR A 218 -11.81 -1.99 -4.98
N ASN A 219 -11.80 -0.68 -5.23
CA ASN A 219 -13.03 0.11 -5.32
C ASN A 219 -13.89 -0.30 -6.53
N GLU A 220 -13.27 -0.64 -7.66
CA GLU A 220 -13.98 -1.14 -8.83
C GLU A 220 -14.73 -2.45 -8.50
N ALA A 221 -14.04 -3.40 -7.86
CA ALA A 221 -14.69 -4.64 -7.43
C ALA A 221 -15.85 -4.39 -6.47
N ILE A 222 -15.73 -3.42 -5.55
CA ILE A 222 -16.81 -3.03 -4.63
C ILE A 222 -17.97 -2.41 -5.40
N ASN A 223 -17.71 -1.42 -6.25
CA ASN A 223 -18.73 -0.66 -6.98
C ASN A 223 -19.52 -1.54 -7.96
N VAL A 224 -18.87 -2.54 -8.57
CA VAL A 224 -19.51 -3.46 -9.52
C VAL A 224 -20.39 -4.51 -8.81
N LEU A 225 -20.05 -4.90 -7.57
CA LEU A 225 -20.70 -6.02 -6.89
C LEU A 225 -21.67 -5.63 -5.77
N ALA A 226 -21.45 -4.49 -5.11
CA ALA A 226 -22.34 -3.98 -4.07
C ALA A 226 -23.63 -3.43 -4.71
N LYS A 227 -24.78 -3.74 -4.10
CA LYS A 227 -26.10 -3.28 -4.59
C LYS A 227 -26.71 -2.18 -3.75
N THR A 228 -26.32 -2.08 -2.48
CA THR A 228 -26.81 -1.08 -1.53
C THR A 228 -25.66 -0.24 -0.99
N GLU A 229 -25.96 0.97 -0.51
CA GLU A 229 -24.96 1.81 0.17
C GLU A 229 -24.39 1.12 1.42
N GLU A 230 -25.22 0.36 2.15
CA GLU A 230 -24.78 -0.41 3.32
C GLU A 230 -23.74 -1.49 2.96
N GLU A 231 -23.97 -2.22 1.87
CA GLU A 231 -23.00 -3.21 1.35
C GLU A 231 -21.71 -2.54 0.91
N LYS A 232 -21.83 -1.39 0.24
CA LYS A 232 -20.69 -0.61 -0.25
C LYS A 232 -19.86 -0.05 0.90
N ASP A 233 -20.50 0.48 1.94
CA ASP A 233 -19.83 0.99 3.14
C ASP A 233 -19.12 -0.12 3.91
N PHE A 234 -19.80 -1.26 4.12
CA PHE A 234 -19.19 -2.42 4.76
C PHE A 234 -17.95 -2.91 4.01
N LEU A 235 -18.03 -3.07 2.70
CA LEU A 235 -16.90 -3.50 1.89
C LEU A 235 -15.79 -2.44 1.84
N THR A 236 -16.15 -1.17 1.72
CA THR A 236 -15.17 -0.07 1.71
C THR A 236 -14.42 -0.02 3.03
N ASN A 237 -15.12 -0.11 4.16
CA ASN A 237 -14.51 -0.04 5.49
C ASN A 237 -13.69 -1.28 5.85
N THR A 238 -13.90 -2.42 5.18
CA THR A 238 -13.17 -3.65 5.48
C THR A 238 -12.11 -4.03 4.44
N MET A 239 -12.39 -3.91 3.14
CA MET A 239 -11.47 -4.32 2.07
C MET A 239 -10.41 -3.26 1.78
N VAL A 240 -10.81 -1.98 1.68
CA VAL A 240 -9.87 -0.92 1.30
C VAL A 240 -8.74 -0.76 2.33
N PRO A 241 -9.01 -0.68 3.66
CA PRO A 241 -7.93 -0.62 4.64
C PRO A 241 -7.03 -1.86 4.62
N THR A 242 -7.62 -3.06 4.43
CA THR A 242 -6.84 -4.30 4.38
C THR A 242 -5.88 -4.32 3.19
N MET A 243 -6.32 -3.86 2.02
CA MET A 243 -5.48 -3.77 0.82
C MET A 243 -4.40 -2.70 0.94
N LEU A 244 -4.73 -1.52 1.49
CA LEU A 244 -3.77 -0.42 1.67
C LEU A 244 -2.70 -0.75 2.71
N VAL A 245 -3.10 -1.17 3.91
CA VAL A 245 -2.16 -1.49 5.00
C VAL A 245 -1.37 -2.75 4.69
N GLY A 246 -2.02 -3.76 4.10
CA GLY A 246 -1.37 -5.00 3.65
C GLY A 246 -0.30 -4.71 2.60
N GLY A 247 -0.64 -3.94 1.56
CA GLY A 247 0.30 -3.56 0.51
C GLY A 247 1.45 -2.68 1.02
N PHE A 248 1.15 -1.71 1.87
CA PHE A 248 2.18 -0.87 2.47
C PHE A 248 3.17 -1.69 3.30
N THR A 249 2.65 -2.59 4.15
CA THR A 249 3.47 -3.45 5.02
C THR A 249 4.34 -4.39 4.20
N THR A 250 3.79 -5.03 3.17
CA THR A 250 4.52 -6.00 2.33
C THR A 250 5.62 -5.34 1.53
N VAL A 251 5.34 -4.20 0.87
CA VAL A 251 6.35 -3.45 0.10
C VAL A 251 7.47 -2.97 1.02
N THR A 252 7.13 -2.50 2.22
CA THR A 252 8.10 -1.88 3.11
C THR A 252 8.98 -2.89 3.83
N LEU A 253 8.38 -3.91 4.47
CA LEU A 253 9.14 -4.96 5.15
C LEU A 253 9.91 -5.82 4.13
N GLY A 254 9.27 -6.16 3.01
CA GLY A 254 9.91 -6.87 1.91
C GLY A 254 11.16 -6.13 1.44
N SER A 255 11.05 -4.84 1.13
CA SER A 255 12.19 -4.04 0.66
C SER A 255 13.33 -3.97 1.68
N VAL A 256 13.04 -3.79 2.96
CA VAL A 256 14.08 -3.69 4.01
C VAL A 256 14.79 -5.03 4.21
N VAL A 257 14.04 -6.13 4.31
CA VAL A 257 14.61 -7.47 4.50
C VAL A 257 15.42 -7.89 3.27
N PHE A 258 14.85 -7.73 2.07
CA PHE A 258 15.57 -8.07 0.84
C PHE A 258 16.79 -7.18 0.61
N ALA A 259 16.69 -5.86 0.85
CA ALA A 259 17.85 -4.99 0.74
C ALA A 259 18.95 -5.39 1.73
N GLY A 260 18.60 -5.69 2.99
CA GLY A 260 19.56 -6.12 4.01
C GLY A 260 20.22 -7.46 3.71
N ILE A 261 19.50 -8.40 3.08
CA ILE A 261 20.09 -9.68 2.64
C ILE A 261 21.00 -9.44 1.43
N LEU A 262 20.51 -8.74 0.39
CA LEU A 262 21.22 -8.53 -0.87
C LEU A 262 22.46 -7.67 -0.72
N THR A 263 22.52 -6.77 0.27
CA THR A 263 23.76 -6.03 0.58
C THR A 263 24.92 -6.92 1.00
N ASN A 264 24.65 -8.14 1.48
CA ASN A 264 25.71 -9.11 1.80
C ASN A 264 26.18 -9.91 0.57
N PHE A 265 25.43 -9.87 -0.54
CA PHE A 265 25.71 -10.60 -1.78
C PHE A 265 26.21 -9.70 -2.93
N LEU A 266 26.20 -8.38 -2.73
CA LEU A 266 26.68 -7.33 -3.66
C LEU A 266 27.91 -6.65 -3.10
#